data_AF-R9KDN5-F1
#
_entry.id   AF-R9KDN5-F1
#
_cell.length_a   1.000
_cell.length_b   1.000
_cell.length_c   1.000
_cell.angle_alpha   90.00
_cell.angle_beta   90.00
_cell.angle_gamma   90.00
#
_symmetry.space_group_name_H-M   'P 1'
#
loop_
_entity.id
_entity.type
_entity.pdbx_description
1 polymer ?
#
loop_
_entity_poly.entity_id
_entity_poly.type
_entity_poly.pdbx_seq_one_letter_code
_entity_poly.pdbx_strand_id
1 'polypeptide(L)' 'MKTREIRQEYLTGERALFQGENLKIYDSIFADGESPLKESHDIELEGCMFK' A
#
# COMPACT_ATOMS: atom_id res chain seq x y z
N MET A 1 -0.14 -8.88 16.84
CA MET A 1 -1.15 -8.56 15.82
C MET A 1 -0.84 -9.37 14.56
N LYS A 2 -1.83 -9.69 13.73
CA LYS A 2 -1.61 -10.49 12.52
C LYS A 2 -1.33 -9.55 11.34
N THR A 3 -0.17 -9.70 10.71
CA THR A 3 0.18 -8.99 9.48
C THR A 3 -0.70 -9.43 8.31
N ARG A 4 -1.16 -8.49 7.50
CA ARG A 4 -1.93 -8.76 6.27
C ARG A 4 -1.04 -8.61 5.04
N GLU A 5 -1.19 -9.51 4.09
CA GLU A 5 -0.49 -9.45 2.81
C GLU A 5 -1.39 -8.92 1.68
N ILE A 6 -0.83 -8.08 0.82
CA ILE A 6 -1.41 -7.59 -0.42
C ILE A 6 -0.42 -7.93 -1.53
N ARG A 7 -0.87 -8.56 -2.62
CA ARG A 7 0.03 -9.06 -3.67
C ARG A 7 -0.56 -8.78 -5.05
N GLN A 8 0.25 -8.25 -5.95
CA GLN A 8 -0.10 -8.09 -7.38
C GLN A 8 -1.37 -7.26 -7.61
N GLU A 9 -1.63 -6.27 -6.76
CA GLU A 9 -2.82 -5.42 -6.84
C GLU A 9 -2.52 -4.10 -7.56
N TYR A 10 -3.55 -3.54 -8.20
CA TYR A 10 -3.53 -2.18 -8.74
C TYR A 10 -4.35 -1.27 -7.82
N LEU A 11 -3.67 -0.58 -6.92
CA LEU A 11 -4.23 0.23 -5.84
C LEU A 11 -4.47 1.66 -6.33
N THR A 12 -5.74 2.05 -6.43
CA THR A 12 -6.16 3.34 -7.00
C THR A 12 -6.93 4.21 -6.01
N GLY A 13 -7.09 5.48 -6.36
CA GLY A 13 -7.87 6.47 -5.61
C GLY A 13 -6.98 7.38 -4.77
N GLU A 14 -7.52 8.51 -4.31
CA GLU A 14 -6.74 9.58 -3.69
C GLU A 14 -5.80 9.07 -2.59
N ARG A 15 -6.23 8.18 -1.69
CA ARG A 15 -5.39 7.61 -0.61
C ARG A 15 -5.69 6.13 -0.36
N ALA A 16 -5.26 5.26 -1.28
CA ALA A 16 -5.62 3.84 -1.32
C ALA A 16 -5.47 3.05 0.00
N LEU A 17 -4.47 3.36 0.83
CA LEU A 17 -4.22 2.71 2.11
C LEU A 17 -3.99 3.73 3.24
N PHE A 18 -4.79 4.80 3.27
CA PHE A 18 -4.75 5.77 4.36
C PHE A 18 -4.90 5.09 5.73
N GLN A 19 -4.04 5.45 6.68
CA GLN A 19 -4.02 4.84 8.02
C GLN A 19 -3.89 3.32 8.02
N GLY A 20 -3.22 2.76 7.00
CA GLY A 20 -2.90 1.35 6.94
C GLY A 20 -1.93 0.96 8.05
N GLU A 21 -2.15 -0.21 8.66
CA GLU A 21 -1.29 -0.73 9.71
C GLU A 21 -0.98 -2.21 9.50
N ASN A 22 0.24 -2.65 9.81
CA ASN A 22 0.67 -4.06 9.78
C ASN A 22 0.46 -4.72 8.40
N LEU A 23 0.92 -4.07 7.33
CA LEU A 23 0.77 -4.56 5.95
C LEU A 23 2.12 -4.96 5.35
N LYS A 24 2.11 -6.06 4.59
CA LYS A 24 3.20 -6.41 3.66
C LYS A 24 2.63 -6.41 2.24
N ILE A 25 3.21 -5.61 1.36
CA ILE A 25 2.68 -5.35 0.02
C ILE A 25 3.75 -5.75 -0.99
N TYR A 26 3.37 -6.63 -1.92
CA TYR A 26 4.27 -7.23 -2.89
C TYR A 26 3.78 -6.96 -4.31
N ASP A 27 4.71 -6.62 -5.20
CA ASP A 27 4.49 -6.58 -6.65
C ASP A 27 3.24 -5.79 -7.09
N SER A 28 2.89 -4.74 -6.34
CA SER A 28 1.65 -3.98 -6.51
C SER A 28 1.93 -2.57 -7.04
N ILE A 29 0.96 -1.98 -7.71
CA ILE A 29 1.07 -0.64 -8.29
C ILE A 29 0.13 0.30 -7.54
N PHE A 30 0.67 1.39 -7.01
CA PHE A 30 -0.11 2.53 -6.53
C PHE A 30 -0.26 3.54 -7.68
N ALA A 31 -1.50 3.83 -8.07
CA ALA A 31 -1.80 4.71 -9.20
C ALA A 31 -2.92 5.71 -8.89
N ASP A 32 -2.90 6.84 -9.58
CA ASP A 32 -4.00 7.82 -9.62
C ASP A 32 -4.45 8.31 -8.23
N GLY A 33 -3.49 8.75 -7.41
CA GLY A 33 -3.74 9.25 -6.04
C GLY A 33 -2.62 10.12 -5.48
N GLU A 34 -2.84 10.68 -4.28
CA GLU A 34 -1.89 11.50 -3.55
C GLU A 34 -1.55 10.85 -2.20
N SER A 35 -0.27 10.58 -1.93
CA SER A 35 0.17 10.03 -0.64
C SER A 35 -0.61 8.76 -0.23
N PRO A 36 -0.53 7.67 -1.01
CA PRO A 36 -1.34 6.45 -0.82
C PRO A 36 -1.17 5.77 0.55
N LEU A 37 -0.05 6.01 1.23
CA LEU A 37 0.29 5.45 2.55
C LEU A 37 0.31 6.53 3.66
N LYS A 38 -0.46 7.60 3.51
CA LYS A 38 -0.48 8.69 4.49
C LYS A 38 -0.99 8.19 5.85
N GLU A 39 -0.34 8.65 6.93
CA GLU A 39 -0.59 8.22 8.32
C GLU A 39 -0.52 6.69 8.54
N SER A 40 0.26 5.96 7.72
CA SER A 40 0.39 4.50 7.84
C SER A 40 1.57 4.07 8.72
N HIS A 41 1.45 2.92 9.38
CA HIS A 41 2.45 2.37 10.30
C HIS A 41 2.72 0.89 10.02
N ASP A 42 3.95 0.43 10.29
CA ASP A 42 4.35 -0.98 10.11
C ASP A 42 4.01 -1.54 8.72
N ILE A 43 4.47 -0.84 7.67
CA ILE A 43 4.28 -1.19 6.26
C ILE A 43 5.59 -1.66 5.66
N GLU A 44 5.56 -2.82 5.00
CA GLU A 44 6.65 -3.33 4.16
C GLU A 44 6.21 -3.32 2.70
N LEU A 45 7.06 -2.80 1.81
CA LEU A 45 6.83 -2.77 0.38
C LEU A 45 7.99 -3.49 -0.33
N GLU A 46 7.67 -4.45 -1.17
CA GLU A 46 8.65 -5.13 -2.02
C GLU A 46 8.10 -5.22 -3.45
N GLY A 47 8.93 -4.91 -4.45
CA GLY A 47 8.51 -4.94 -5.86
C GLY A 47 7.39 -3.97 -6.24
N CYS A 48 7.03 -3.02 -5.36
CA CYS A 48 5.93 -2.09 -5.62
C CYS A 48 6.36 -0.90 -6.49
N MET A 49 5.41 -0.36 -7.27
CA MET A 49 5.59 0.83 -8.11
C MET A 49 4.61 1.93 -7.71
N PHE A 50 5.07 3.18 -7.78
CA PHE A 50 4.23 4.38 -7.61
C PHE A 50 4.23 5.14 -8.95
N LYS A 51 3.04 5.38 -9.49
CA LYS A 51 2.84 6.07 -10.79
C LYS A 51 2.30 7.48 -10.60
#